data_AF-A0A0Q6W1G7-F1
#
_entry.id   AF-A0A0Q6W1G7-F1
#
_cell.length_a   1.000
_cell.length_b   1.000
_cell.length_c   1.000
_cell.angle_alpha   90.00
_cell.angle_beta   90.00
_cell.angle_gamma   90.00
#
_symmetry.space_group_name_H-M   'P 1'
#
loop_
_entity.id
_entity.type
_entity.pdbx_description
1 polymer ?
#
loop_
_entity_poly.entity_id
_entity_poly.type
_entity_poly.pdbx_seq_one_letter_code
_entity_poly.pdbx_strand_id
1 'polypeptide(L)'
;MKRTLAIATLAACCAAQAQVTPPEVAVQQKQEIKRGDPARWTREDRTPAQQMATLRKEINAALAEARAECKQLAQQERADCMKEAQATYAADIGNMRQQIANANHPQQGAYDTSGQ
;
A
#
# COMPACT_ATOMS: atom_id res chain seq x y z
N MET A 1 -17.61 40.28 -46.06
CA MET A 1 -16.37 40.43 -45.27
C MET A 1 -16.24 39.20 -44.38
N LYS A 2 -15.26 38.34 -44.66
CA LYS A 2 -15.11 37.01 -44.07
C LYS A 2 -14.42 37.13 -42.71
N ARG A 3 -15.06 36.63 -41.65
CA ARG A 3 -14.47 36.44 -40.33
C ARG A 3 -13.61 35.18 -40.37
N THR A 4 -12.29 35.34 -40.42
CA THR A 4 -11.35 34.24 -40.20
C THR A 4 -11.17 34.06 -38.70
N LEU A 5 -11.73 32.96 -38.19
CA LEU A 5 -11.42 32.38 -36.89
C LEU A 5 -9.96 31.90 -36.91
N ALA A 6 -9.13 32.43 -36.00
CA ALA A 6 -7.83 31.85 -35.69
C ALA A 6 -7.99 30.84 -34.56
N ILE A 7 -8.25 29.59 -34.92
CA ILE A 7 -8.02 28.41 -34.08
C ILE A 7 -6.61 27.94 -34.42
N ALA A 8 -5.64 28.07 -33.50
CA ALA A 8 -4.43 27.24 -33.47
C ALA A 8 -3.51 27.60 -32.28
N THR A 9 -3.86 27.18 -31.07
CA THR A 9 -2.87 26.90 -30.02
C THR A 9 -3.33 25.71 -29.19
N LEU A 10 -3.41 24.54 -29.83
CA LEU A 10 -3.70 23.24 -29.20
C LEU A 10 -2.56 22.28 -29.61
N ALA A 11 -1.34 22.58 -29.17
CA ALA A 11 -0.16 21.75 -29.46
C ALA A 11 1.01 22.00 -28.47
N ALA A 12 0.73 22.07 -27.17
CA ALA A 12 1.81 22.21 -26.17
C ALA A 12 1.66 21.33 -24.92
N CYS A 13 0.80 20.29 -24.95
CA CYS A 13 0.67 19.37 -23.80
C CYS A 13 1.46 18.05 -23.94
N CYS A 14 2.22 17.85 -25.02
CA CYS A 14 2.86 16.57 -25.32
C CYS A 14 4.38 16.50 -25.06
N ALA A 15 4.99 17.46 -24.36
CA ALA A 15 6.45 17.49 -24.15
C ALA A 15 6.89 17.53 -22.68
N ALA A 16 6.08 17.02 -21.75
CA ALA A 16 6.50 16.80 -20.38
C ALA A 16 6.80 15.30 -20.12
N GLN A 17 7.71 14.71 -20.88
CA GLN A 17 8.48 13.58 -20.37
C GLN A 17 9.60 14.14 -19.47
N ALA A 18 9.21 14.77 -18.37
CA ALA A 18 10.16 15.09 -17.32
C ALA A 18 10.59 13.75 -16.75
N GLN A 19 11.84 13.36 -16.99
CA GLN A 19 12.47 12.28 -16.25
C GLN A 19 12.51 12.71 -14.78
N VAL A 20 11.49 12.33 -14.02
CA VAL A 20 11.31 12.69 -12.59
C VAL A 20 12.38 12.07 -11.69
N THR A 21 13.19 11.17 -12.23
CA THR A 21 14.29 10.49 -11.55
C THR A 21 15.60 11.23 -11.81
N PRO A 22 16.23 11.84 -10.78
CA PRO A 22 17.56 12.43 -10.91
C PRO A 22 18.56 11.45 -11.53
N PRO A 23 19.54 11.91 -12.32
CA PRO A 23 20.44 11.02 -13.06
C PRO A 23 21.21 10.05 -12.14
N GLU A 24 21.59 10.49 -10.95
CA GLU A 24 22.21 9.67 -9.92
C GLU A 24 21.29 8.54 -9.44
N VAL A 25 19.99 8.83 -9.25
CA VAL A 25 18.99 7.83 -8.86
C VAL A 25 18.75 6.86 -10.00
N ALA A 26 18.77 7.31 -11.25
CA ALA A 26 18.61 6.44 -12.42
C ALA A 26 19.79 5.47 -12.58
N VAL A 27 21.01 5.92 -12.28
CA VAL A 27 22.20 5.03 -12.24
C VAL A 27 22.05 3.99 -11.13
N GLN A 28 21.66 4.41 -9.92
CA GLN A 28 21.47 3.48 -8.82
C GLN A 28 20.34 2.49 -9.08
N GLN A 29 19.20 2.93 -9.61
CA GLN A 29 18.11 2.05 -9.99
C GLN A 29 18.55 0.98 -11.01
N LYS A 30 19.35 1.36 -12.02
CA LYS A 30 19.93 0.38 -12.96
C LYS A 30 20.84 -0.64 -12.27
N GLN A 31 21.59 -0.22 -11.25
CA GLN A 31 22.43 -1.13 -10.48
C GLN A 31 21.61 -2.09 -9.62
N GLU A 32 20.56 -1.59 -8.95
CA GLU A 32 19.68 -2.44 -8.12
C GLU A 32 18.86 -3.41 -8.98
N ILE A 33 18.35 -2.98 -10.14
CA ILE A 33 17.68 -3.88 -11.10
C ILE A 33 18.63 -5.00 -11.56
N LYS A 34 19.89 -4.66 -11.85
CA LYS A 34 20.92 -5.67 -12.20
C LYS A 34 21.25 -6.61 -11.05
N ARG A 35 21.23 -6.11 -9.81
CA ARG A 35 21.44 -6.91 -8.59
C ARG A 35 20.27 -7.88 -8.36
N GLY A 36 19.07 -7.52 -8.84
CA GLY A 36 17.85 -8.30 -8.67
C GLY A 36 17.26 -8.12 -7.28
N ASP A 37 16.09 -8.72 -7.07
CA ASP A 37 15.39 -8.61 -5.80
C ASP A 37 16.17 -9.29 -4.67
N PRO A 38 16.21 -8.70 -3.47
CA PRO A 38 16.78 -9.34 -2.30
C PRO A 38 16.13 -10.72 -2.08
N ALA A 39 16.94 -11.75 -1.80
CA ALA A 39 16.43 -13.11 -1.56
C ALA A 39 15.39 -13.21 -0.43
N ARG A 40 15.32 -12.20 0.46
CA ARG A 40 14.29 -12.12 1.49
C ARG A 40 12.90 -11.80 0.90
N TRP A 41 12.81 -11.02 -0.18
CA TRP A 41 11.53 -10.61 -0.77
C TRP A 41 10.68 -11.78 -1.27
N THR A 42 11.34 -12.85 -1.71
CA THR A 42 10.66 -14.06 -2.20
C THR A 42 10.55 -15.16 -1.15
N ARG A 43 10.99 -14.91 0.08
CA ARG A 43 10.94 -15.90 1.17
C ARG A 43 9.65 -15.72 1.98
N GLU A 44 8.69 -16.59 1.70
CA GLU A 44 7.46 -16.73 2.46
C GLU A 44 7.70 -17.23 3.90
N ASP A 45 6.76 -16.90 4.79
CA ASP A 45 6.69 -17.46 6.14
C ASP A 45 6.13 -18.88 6.09
N ARG A 46 7.02 -19.87 6.01
CA ARG A 46 6.66 -21.27 5.76
C ARG A 46 6.17 -22.03 6.99
N THR A 47 6.45 -21.53 8.18
CA THR A 47 6.07 -22.19 9.43
C THR A 47 4.94 -21.43 10.14
N PRO A 48 4.04 -22.12 10.86
CA PRO A 48 3.00 -21.45 11.64
C PRO A 48 3.56 -20.42 12.64
N ALA A 49 4.73 -20.68 13.22
CA ALA A 49 5.40 -19.76 14.12
C ALA A 49 5.87 -18.46 13.41
N GLN A 50 6.39 -18.58 12.20
CA GLN A 50 6.77 -17.42 11.37
C GLN A 50 5.53 -16.61 10.97
N GLN A 51 4.47 -17.29 10.52
CA GLN A 51 3.21 -16.64 10.15
C GLN A 51 2.59 -15.90 11.34
N MET A 52 2.58 -16.50 12.53
CA MET A 52 2.13 -15.85 13.77
C MET A 52 3.00 -14.62 14.12
N ALA A 53 4.32 -14.75 14.01
CA ALA A 53 5.23 -13.64 14.31
C ALA A 53 5.05 -12.48 13.33
N THR A 54 4.85 -12.76 12.04
CA THR A 54 4.56 -11.76 11.02
C THR A 54 3.19 -11.14 11.24
N LEU A 55 2.12 -11.93 11.38
CA LEU A 55 0.78 -11.39 11.63
C LEU A 55 0.73 -10.48 12.85
N ARG A 56 1.48 -10.81 13.92
CA ARG A 56 1.56 -9.93 15.10
C ARG A 56 2.19 -8.57 14.77
N LYS A 57 3.21 -8.55 13.90
CA LYS A 57 3.84 -7.30 13.45
C LYS A 57 2.86 -6.49 12.62
N GLU A 58 2.16 -7.12 11.69
CA GLU A 58 1.15 -6.46 10.85
C GLU A 58 0.04 -5.85 11.70
N ILE A 59 -0.50 -6.58 12.69
CA ILE A 59 -1.52 -6.05 13.62
C ILE A 59 -0.99 -4.85 14.42
N ASN A 60 0.26 -4.89 14.87
CA ASN A 60 0.87 -3.77 15.59
C ASN A 60 1.08 -2.55 14.68
N ALA A 61 1.47 -2.77 13.43
CA ALA A 61 1.63 -1.72 12.43
C ALA A 61 0.26 -1.08 12.12
N ALA A 62 -0.76 -1.89 11.86
CA ALA A 62 -2.13 -1.42 11.64
C ALA A 62 -2.67 -0.58 12.81
N LEU A 63 -2.41 -0.99 14.06
CA LEU A 63 -2.77 -0.17 15.22
C LEU A 63 -2.02 1.17 15.25
N ALA A 64 -0.74 1.18 14.90
CA ALA A 64 0.06 2.40 14.86
C ALA A 64 -0.45 3.36 13.78
N GLU A 65 -0.78 2.85 12.59
CA GLU A 65 -1.39 3.59 11.48
C GLU A 65 -2.76 4.15 11.89
N ALA A 66 -3.67 3.31 12.39
CA ALA A 66 -4.99 3.74 12.86
C ALA A 66 -4.88 4.84 13.93
N ARG A 67 -3.96 4.72 14.88
CA ARG A 67 -3.72 5.76 15.90
C ARG A 67 -3.16 7.05 15.29
N ALA A 68 -2.33 6.97 14.25
CA ALA A 68 -1.81 8.13 13.56
C ALA A 68 -2.93 8.88 12.82
N GLU A 69 -3.84 8.14 12.18
CA GLU A 69 -5.04 8.67 11.52
C GLU A 69 -6.00 9.30 12.54
N CYS A 70 -6.30 8.61 13.65
CA CYS A 70 -7.16 9.15 14.70
C CYS A 70 -6.66 10.50 15.24
N LYS A 71 -5.34 10.74 15.26
CA LYS A 71 -4.77 12.03 15.71
C LYS A 71 -5.08 13.18 14.76
N GLN A 72 -5.34 12.91 13.48
CA GLN A 72 -5.71 13.92 12.49
C GLN A 72 -7.17 14.36 12.62
N LEU A 73 -8.01 13.58 13.32
CA LEU A 73 -9.41 13.91 13.55
C LEU A 73 -9.60 15.06 14.55
N ALA A 74 -10.78 15.67 14.46
CA ALA A 74 -11.24 16.66 15.43
C ALA A 74 -11.26 16.06 16.85
N GLN A 75 -11.08 16.91 17.87
CA GLN A 75 -10.98 16.47 19.26
C GLN A 75 -12.20 15.65 19.72
N GLN A 76 -13.38 15.98 19.21
CA GLN A 76 -14.65 15.32 19.54
C GLN A 76 -14.71 13.88 19.01
N GLU A 77 -14.10 13.59 17.86
CA GLU A 77 -14.13 12.28 17.20
C GLU A 77 -12.91 11.40 17.57
N ARG A 78 -11.81 12.05 17.98
CA ARG A 78 -10.54 11.39 18.28
C ARG A 78 -10.64 10.32 19.36
N ALA A 79 -11.41 10.58 20.42
CA ALA A 79 -11.51 9.66 21.56
C ALA A 79 -12.18 8.34 21.14
N ASP A 80 -13.27 8.42 20.38
CA ASP A 80 -13.98 7.25 19.89
C ASP A 80 -13.15 6.48 18.86
N CYS A 81 -12.48 7.18 17.93
CA CYS A 81 -11.56 6.56 16.99
C CYS A 81 -10.44 5.78 17.71
N MET A 82 -9.82 6.37 18.73
CA MET A 82 -8.77 5.70 19.52
C MET A 82 -9.29 4.44 20.22
N LYS A 83 -10.53 4.48 20.72
CA LYS A 83 -11.18 3.34 21.35
C LYS A 83 -11.46 2.23 20.34
N GLU A 84 -11.97 2.59 19.17
CA GLU A 84 -12.22 1.66 18.07
C GLU A 84 -10.91 0.98 17.60
N ALA A 85 -9.86 1.75 17.34
CA ALA A 85 -8.55 1.21 16.97
C ALA A 85 -8.03 0.20 18.00
N GLN A 86 -8.21 0.49 19.30
CA GLN A 86 -7.82 -0.42 20.37
C GLN A 86 -8.68 -1.69 20.43
N ALA A 87 -9.99 -1.57 20.16
CA ALA A 87 -10.91 -2.70 20.12
C ALA A 87 -10.59 -3.63 18.93
N THR A 88 -10.31 -3.06 17.75
CA THR A 88 -9.87 -3.80 16.56
C THR A 88 -8.58 -4.56 16.85
N TYR A 89 -7.56 -3.91 17.42
CA TYR A 89 -6.33 -4.58 17.84
C TYR A 89 -6.59 -5.78 18.77
N ALA A 90 -7.45 -5.61 19.78
CA ALA A 90 -7.75 -6.68 20.73
C ALA A 90 -8.45 -7.87 20.05
N ALA A 91 -9.39 -7.58 19.13
CA ALA A 91 -10.05 -8.60 18.32
C ALA A 91 -9.06 -9.32 17.40
N ASP A 92 -8.17 -8.60 16.73
CA ASP A 92 -7.20 -9.18 15.80
C ASP A 92 -6.21 -10.09 16.51
N ILE A 93 -5.63 -9.65 17.64
CA ILE A 93 -4.75 -10.47 18.47
C ILE A 93 -5.46 -11.72 18.98
N GLY A 94 -6.72 -11.60 19.41
CA GLY A 94 -7.54 -12.73 19.86
C GLY A 94 -7.82 -13.76 18.76
N ASN A 95 -7.94 -13.30 17.52
CA ASN A 95 -8.35 -14.12 16.37
C ASN A 95 -7.18 -14.58 15.46
N MET A 96 -5.93 -14.30 15.82
CA MET A 96 -4.76 -14.55 14.95
C MET A 96 -4.70 -15.94 14.32
N ARG A 97 -5.02 -17.00 15.10
CA ARG A 97 -5.00 -18.38 14.58
C ARG A 97 -6.01 -18.58 13.45
N GLN A 98 -7.21 -18.04 13.61
CA GLN A 98 -8.26 -18.12 12.58
C GLN A 98 -7.87 -17.30 11.35
N GLN A 99 -7.27 -16.12 11.53
CA GLN A 99 -6.80 -15.31 10.42
C GLN A 99 -5.75 -16.04 9.58
N ILE A 100 -4.79 -16.72 10.22
CA ILE A 100 -3.81 -17.55 9.52
C ILE A 100 -4.47 -18.72 8.80
N ALA A 101 -5.43 -19.40 9.45
CA ALA A 101 -6.17 -20.48 8.82
C ALA A 101 -6.92 -19.98 7.56
N ASN A 102 -7.57 -18.82 7.64
CA ASN A 102 -8.24 -18.20 6.49
C ASN A 102 -7.25 -17.81 5.39
N ALA A 103 -6.09 -17.25 5.74
CA ALA A 103 -5.06 -16.84 4.78
C ALA A 103 -4.44 -18.05 4.05
N ASN A 104 -4.30 -19.19 4.71
CA ASN A 104 -3.79 -20.43 4.13
C ASN A 104 -4.85 -21.19 3.31
N HIS A 105 -6.13 -20.84 3.48
CA HIS A 105 -7.26 -21.44 2.77
C HIS A 105 -8.16 -20.37 2.15
N PRO A 106 -7.64 -19.55 1.21
CA PRO A 106 -8.47 -18.60 0.51
C PRO A 106 -9.49 -19.40 -0.31
N GLN A 107 -10.74 -19.49 0.15
CA GLN A 107 -11.82 -19.91 -0.74
C GLN A 107 -11.74 -19.00 -1.96
N GLN A 108 -11.65 -19.62 -3.13
CA GLN A 108 -11.32 -19.02 -4.42
C GLN A 108 -12.33 -17.93 -4.82
N GLY A 109 -12.20 -16.74 -4.25
CA GLY A 109 -12.64 -15.51 -4.88
C GLY A 109 -11.56 -15.15 -5.89
N ALA A 110 -11.68 -15.64 -7.12
CA ALA A 110 -10.92 -15.08 -8.24
C ALA A 110 -11.31 -13.61 -8.35
N TYR A 111 -10.53 -12.72 -7.72
CA TYR A 111 -10.63 -11.31 -8.00
C TYR A 111 -10.12 -11.14 -9.42
N ASP A 112 -11.04 -10.77 -10.31
CA ASP A 112 -10.71 -10.43 -11.69
C ASP A 112 -9.82 -9.19 -11.66
N THR A 113 -8.52 -9.41 -11.90
CA THR A 113 -7.52 -8.35 -12.04
C THR A 113 -7.37 -7.89 -13.49
N SER A 114 -8.23 -8.35 -14.40
CA SER A 114 -8.10 -8.05 -15.83
C SER A 114 -8.36 -6.60 -16.19
N GLY A 115 -8.83 -5.76 -15.25
CA GLY A 115 -8.84 -4.31 -15.41
C GLY A 115 -9.49 -3.87 -16.72
N GLN A 116 -10.67 -4.39 -17.03
CA GLN A 116 -11.46 -4.00 -18.20
C GLN A 116 -12.23 -2.71 -17.97
#